data_AF-A0A6I1L3B0-F1
#
_entry.id   AF-A0A6I1L3B0-F1
#
_cell.length_a   1.000
_cell.length_b   1.000
_cell.length_c   1.000
_cell.angle_alpha   90.00
_cell.angle_beta   90.00
_cell.angle_gamma   90.00
#
_symmetry.space_group_name_H-M   'P 1'
#
loop_
_entity.id
_entity.type
_entity.pdbx_description
1 polymer ?
#
loop_
_entity_poly.entity_id
_entity_poly.type
_entity_poly.pdbx_seq_one_letter_code
_entity_poly.pdbx_strand_id
1 'polypeptide(L)'
;MRTLPSGTCIKLFAAPWFVAAKLQAYQGRGNADVLGSNDIEDIIALLDGREELAEEMRQAPLALRGFVSEQLSALLLVRAFHDVIQGTAQDPDRETLIHERLNAVIEHGAHA
;
A
#
# COMPACT_ATOMS: atom_id res chain seq x y z
N MET A 1 17.65 -8.82 -6.13
CA MET A 1 17.50 -10.24 -6.56
C MET A 1 17.26 -11.05 -5.31
N ARG A 2 16.25 -11.91 -5.28
CA ARG A 2 15.90 -12.75 -4.12
C ARG A 2 16.03 -14.21 -4.52
N THR A 3 16.61 -15.04 -3.68
CA THR A 3 16.79 -16.47 -3.95
C THR A 3 15.75 -17.25 -3.17
N LEU A 4 14.98 -18.09 -3.87
CA LEU A 4 13.99 -18.98 -3.27
C LEU A 4 14.68 -20.18 -2.59
N PRO A 5 13.98 -20.92 -1.71
CA PRO A 5 14.52 -22.14 -1.11
C PRO A 5 14.99 -23.19 -2.13
N SER A 6 14.43 -23.16 -3.35
CA SER A 6 14.85 -24.00 -4.48
C SER A 6 16.18 -23.56 -5.14
N GLY A 7 16.81 -22.48 -4.68
CA GLY A 7 17.99 -21.87 -5.32
C GLY A 7 17.67 -20.99 -6.53
N THR A 8 16.40 -20.91 -6.95
CA THR A 8 15.99 -20.06 -8.08
C THR A 8 16.08 -18.59 -7.70
N CYS A 9 16.79 -17.80 -8.52
CA CYS A 9 16.87 -16.36 -8.36
C CYS A 9 15.71 -15.67 -9.08
N ILE A 10 14.96 -14.84 -8.34
CA ILE A 10 13.88 -14.01 -8.88
C ILE A 10 14.22 -12.52 -8.77
N LYS A 11 13.70 -11.76 -9.73
CA LYS A 11 13.65 -10.29 -9.64
C LYS A 11 12.35 -9.93 -8.96
N LEU A 12 12.45 -9.42 -7.73
CA LEU A 12 11.31 -8.90 -7.00
C LEU A 12 11.23 -7.39 -7.21
N PHE A 13 10.04 -6.91 -7.55
CA PHE A 13 9.77 -5.48 -7.63
C PHE A 13 9.84 -4.89 -6.21
N ALA A 14 10.45 -3.72 -6.06
CA ALA A 14 10.51 -3.06 -4.76
C ALA A 14 9.11 -2.65 -4.32
N ALA A 15 8.77 -2.94 -3.06
CA ALA A 15 7.42 -2.77 -2.55
C ALA A 15 6.85 -1.33 -2.70
N PRO A 16 7.63 -0.25 -2.46
CA PRO A 16 7.15 1.11 -2.69
C PRO A 16 6.69 1.37 -4.14
N TRP A 17 7.44 0.83 -5.10
CA TRP A 17 7.09 0.97 -6.51
C TRP A 17 5.85 0.14 -6.88
N PHE A 18 5.67 -1.03 -6.24
CA PHE A 18 4.46 -1.83 -6.42
C PHE A 18 3.22 -1.06 -5.97
N VAL A 19 3.27 -0.45 -4.77
CA VAL A 19 2.18 0.39 -4.24
C VAL A 19 1.85 1.52 -5.21
N ALA A 20 2.86 2.25 -5.70
CA ALA A 20 2.63 3.34 -6.66
C ALA A 20 2.01 2.85 -7.97
N ALA A 21 2.48 1.72 -8.52
CA ALA A 21 1.91 1.14 -9.73
C ALA A 21 0.44 0.72 -9.54
N LYS A 22 0.09 0.20 -8.36
CA LYS A 22 -1.29 -0.15 -7.99
C LYS A 22 -2.18 1.08 -7.85
N LEU A 23 -1.70 2.14 -7.21
CA LEU A 23 -2.42 3.42 -7.13
C LEU A 23 -2.68 4.01 -8.52
N GLN A 24 -1.70 3.95 -9.44
CA GLN A 24 -1.88 4.39 -10.82
C GLN A 24 -2.90 3.52 -11.58
N ALA A 25 -2.89 2.20 -11.37
CA ALA A 25 -3.84 1.30 -12.02
C ALA A 25 -5.29 1.54 -11.53
N TYR A 26 -5.47 1.74 -10.22
CA TYR A 26 -6.74 2.16 -9.63
C TYR A 26 -7.28 3.44 -10.26
N GLN A 27 -6.45 4.48 -10.39
CA GLN A 27 -6.85 5.76 -11.01
C GLN A 27 -7.17 5.64 -12.50
N GLY A 28 -6.39 4.86 -13.25
CA GLY A 28 -6.49 4.79 -14.71
C GLY A 28 -7.54 3.82 -15.24
N ARG A 29 -7.73 2.66 -14.58
CA ARG A 29 -8.60 1.57 -15.06
C ARG A 29 -9.79 1.29 -14.14
N GLY A 30 -9.69 1.65 -12.86
CA GLY A 30 -10.63 1.25 -11.81
C GLY A 30 -11.92 2.06 -11.73
N ASN A 31 -12.15 3.03 -12.62
CA ASN A 31 -13.31 3.93 -12.59
C ASN A 31 -13.51 4.63 -11.22
N ALA A 32 -12.44 4.71 -10.42
CA ALA A 32 -12.42 5.12 -9.01
C ALA A 32 -13.32 4.29 -8.06
N ASP A 33 -13.76 3.08 -8.47
CA ASP A 33 -14.51 2.17 -7.59
C ASP A 33 -13.58 1.48 -6.59
N VAL A 34 -13.64 1.93 -5.34
CA VAL A 34 -12.83 1.38 -4.25
C VAL A 34 -13.26 -0.04 -3.86
N LEU A 35 -14.55 -0.34 -3.89
CA LEU A 35 -15.08 -1.62 -3.38
C LEU A 35 -14.75 -2.79 -4.30
N GLY A 36 -14.70 -2.55 -5.62
CA GLY A 36 -14.39 -3.58 -6.62
C GLY A 36 -12.94 -3.59 -7.10
N SER A 37 -12.04 -2.81 -6.50
CA SER A 37 -10.68 -2.66 -7.00
C SER A 37 -9.71 -3.67 -6.38
N ASN A 38 -9.32 -4.67 -7.19
CA ASN A 38 -8.21 -5.57 -6.85
C ASN A 38 -6.91 -4.83 -6.54
N ASP A 39 -6.70 -3.64 -7.13
CA ASP A 39 -5.50 -2.85 -6.85
C ASP A 39 -5.50 -2.27 -5.44
N ILE A 40 -6.68 -1.90 -4.91
CA ILE A 40 -6.85 -1.46 -3.52
C ILE A 40 -6.65 -2.64 -2.56
N GLU A 41 -7.24 -3.80 -2.87
CA GLU A 41 -7.06 -5.02 -2.07
C GLU A 41 -5.58 -5.41 -1.98
N ASP A 42 -4.83 -5.37 -3.09
CA ASP A 42 -3.40 -5.66 -3.12
C ASP A 42 -2.57 -4.70 -2.24
N ILE A 43 -2.95 -3.42 -2.19
CA ILE A 43 -2.29 -2.43 -1.32
C ILE A 43 -2.54 -2.73 0.15
N ILE A 44 -3.80 -3.03 0.51
CA ILE A 44 -4.18 -3.35 1.90
C ILE A 44 -3.53 -4.66 2.34
N ALA A 45 -3.52 -5.69 1.49
CA ALA A 45 -2.84 -6.95 1.78
C ALA A 45 -1.32 -6.76 2.01
N LEU A 46 -0.70 -5.83 1.30
CA LEU A 46 0.71 -5.51 1.50
C LEU A 46 0.95 -4.76 2.82
N LEU A 47 0.09 -3.79 3.16
CA LEU A 47 0.13 -3.12 4.47
C LEU A 47 -0.05 -4.12 5.62
N ASP A 48 -0.94 -5.09 5.44
CA ASP A 48 -1.24 -6.11 6.42
C ASP A 48 -0.12 -7.15 6.58
N GLY A 49 0.47 -7.59 5.47
CA GLY A 49 1.41 -8.71 5.42
C GLY A 49 2.89 -8.32 5.50
N ARG A 50 3.26 -7.05 5.32
CA ARG A 50 4.66 -6.62 5.19
C ARG A 50 5.03 -5.50 6.15
N GLU A 51 5.56 -5.88 7.30
CA GLU A 51 5.98 -4.93 8.34
C GLU A 51 7.08 -3.95 7.88
N GLU A 52 7.94 -4.36 6.95
CA GLU A 52 9.04 -3.54 6.47
C GLU A 52 8.60 -2.47 5.46
N LEU A 53 7.34 -2.46 5.03
CA LEU A 53 6.85 -1.57 3.97
C LEU A 53 7.09 -0.08 4.29
N ALA A 54 6.88 0.32 5.56
CA ALA A 54 7.09 1.70 5.98
C ALA A 54 8.56 2.11 5.84
N GLU A 55 9.49 1.29 6.36
CA GLU A 55 10.92 1.57 6.23
C GLU A 55 11.38 1.51 4.77
N GLU A 56 10.89 0.56 3.97
CA GLU A 56 11.16 0.52 2.53
C GLU A 56 10.65 1.78 1.82
N MET A 57 9.48 2.30 2.21
CA MET A 57 8.94 3.55 1.70
C MET A 57 9.82 4.74 2.09
N ARG A 58 10.31 4.80 3.34
CA ARG A 58 11.19 5.85 3.82
C ARG A 58 12.47 5.98 2.99
N GLN A 59 13.02 4.84 2.54
CA GLN A 59 14.22 4.75 1.70
C GLN A 59 13.95 4.99 0.21
N ALA A 60 12.68 5.07 -0.20
CA ALA A 60 12.32 5.27 -1.58
C ALA A 60 12.58 6.72 -2.04
N PRO A 61 12.67 6.97 -3.36
CA PRO A 61 12.87 8.32 -3.89
C PRO A 61 11.79 9.30 -3.42
N LEU A 62 12.18 10.55 -3.15
CA LEU A 62 11.31 11.57 -2.59
C LEU A 62 10.00 11.76 -3.38
N ALA A 63 10.09 11.82 -4.71
CA ALA A 63 8.92 11.96 -5.58
C ALA A 63 7.95 10.76 -5.46
N LEU A 64 8.46 9.55 -5.28
CA LEU A 64 7.63 8.35 -5.09
C LEU A 64 6.90 8.40 -3.75
N ARG A 65 7.61 8.79 -2.68
CA ARG A 65 7.04 8.97 -1.34
C ARG A 65 5.91 10.01 -1.36
N GLY A 66 6.15 11.16 -1.98
CA GLY A 66 5.15 12.21 -2.14
C GLY A 66 3.91 11.73 -2.89
N PHE A 67 4.10 11.08 -4.04
CA PHE A 67 3.00 10.51 -4.82
C PHE A 67 2.18 9.50 -4.00
N VAL A 68 2.83 8.53 -3.36
CA VAL A 68 2.12 7.49 -2.59
C VAL A 68 1.38 8.11 -1.39
N SER A 69 2.01 9.05 -0.68
CA SER A 69 1.41 9.72 0.47
C SER A 69 0.17 10.53 0.08
N GLU A 70 0.24 11.32 -0.99
CA GLU A 70 -0.90 12.10 -1.50
C GLU A 70 -2.07 11.19 -1.86
N GLN A 71 -1.79 10.14 -2.61
CA GLN A 71 -2.79 9.20 -3.10
C GLN A 71 -3.47 8.40 -1.98
N LEU A 72 -2.70 7.90 -1.01
CA LEU A 72 -3.24 7.17 0.14
C LEU A 72 -4.02 8.11 1.09
N SER A 73 -3.56 9.35 1.25
CA SER A 73 -4.28 10.36 2.03
C SER A 73 -5.64 10.70 1.40
N ALA A 74 -5.72 10.76 0.07
CA ALA A 74 -7.00 10.93 -0.63
C ALA A 74 -7.94 9.74 -0.41
N LEU A 75 -7.43 8.50 -0.42
CA LEU A 75 -8.21 7.30 -0.15
C LEU A 75 -8.76 7.26 1.28
N LEU A 76 -8.02 7.77 2.27
CA LEU A 76 -8.49 7.88 3.66
C LEU A 76 -9.74 8.76 3.81
N LEU A 77 -10.02 9.65 2.86
CA LEU A 77 -11.25 10.46 2.85
C LEU A 77 -12.45 9.70 2.29
N VAL A 78 -12.25 8.53 1.68
CA VAL A 78 -13.29 7.73 1.04
C VAL A 78 -13.80 6.68 2.02
N ARG A 79 -15.08 6.78 2.42
CA ARG A 79 -15.72 5.82 3.35
C ARG A 79 -15.52 4.35 2.92
N ALA A 80 -15.69 4.07 1.63
CA ALA A 80 -15.54 2.72 1.09
C ALA A 80 -14.14 2.13 1.31
N PHE A 81 -13.09 2.95 1.42
CA PHE A 81 -11.74 2.46 1.67
C PHE A 81 -11.62 1.85 3.08
N HIS A 82 -12.25 2.49 4.07
CA HIS A 82 -12.36 1.94 5.43
C HIS A 82 -13.15 0.65 5.45
N ASP A 83 -14.24 0.57 4.67
CA ASP A 83 -15.04 -0.67 4.57
C ASP A 83 -14.18 -1.85 4.02
N VAL A 84 -13.27 -1.59 3.06
CA VAL A 84 -12.35 -2.63 2.53
C VAL A 84 -11.25 -2.99 3.54
N ILE A 85 -10.70 -2.01 4.27
CA ILE A 85 -9.73 -2.27 5.34
C ILE A 85 -10.36 -3.18 6.40
N GLN A 86 -11.55 -2.84 6.88
CA GLN A 86 -12.28 -3.63 7.88
C GLN A 86 -12.60 -5.04 7.38
N GLY A 87 -13.02 -5.17 6.12
CA GLY A 87 -13.28 -6.46 5.48
C GLY A 87 -12.04 -7.35 5.34
N THR A 88 -10.88 -6.74 5.10
CA THR A 88 -9.59 -7.45 5.00
C THR A 88 -9.04 -7.83 6.37
N ALA A 89 -9.16 -6.92 7.34
CA ALA A 89 -8.64 -7.11 8.70
C ALA A 89 -9.33 -8.27 9.44
N GLN A 90 -10.65 -8.42 9.28
CA GLN A 90 -11.49 -9.44 9.94
C GLN A 90 -11.57 -9.36 11.48
N ASP A 91 -10.61 -8.69 12.14
CA ASP A 91 -10.62 -8.39 13.58
C ASP A 91 -10.07 -6.98 13.90
N PRO A 92 -10.41 -6.41 15.07
CA PRO A 92 -10.06 -5.02 15.42
C PRO A 92 -8.55 -4.76 15.62
N ASP A 93 -7.79 -5.75 16.10
CA ASP A 93 -6.35 -5.59 16.34
C ASP A 93 -5.62 -5.50 15.00
N ARG A 94 -6.04 -6.33 14.04
CA ARG A 94 -5.54 -6.31 12.67
C ARG A 94 -5.90 -5.03 11.94
N GLU A 95 -7.14 -4.55 12.11
CA GLU A 95 -7.60 -3.27 11.54
C GLU A 95 -6.73 -2.11 12.04
N THR A 96 -6.50 -2.06 13.35
CA THR A 96 -5.63 -1.07 13.99
C THR A 96 -4.22 -1.11 13.40
N LEU A 97 -3.63 -2.30 13.26
CA LEU A 97 -2.30 -2.48 12.69
C LEU A 97 -2.20 -1.98 11.23
N ILE A 98 -3.22 -2.26 10.40
CA ILE A 98 -3.26 -1.79 9.01
C ILE A 98 -3.30 -0.26 8.98
N HIS A 99 -4.13 0.37 9.81
CA HIS A 99 -4.20 1.83 9.91
C HIS A 99 -2.88 2.46 10.40
N GLU A 100 -2.22 1.87 11.40
CA GLU A 100 -0.92 2.33 11.89
C GLU A 100 0.14 2.30 10.78
N ARG A 101 0.23 1.19 10.05
CA ARG A 101 1.18 1.05 8.94
C ARG A 101 0.87 1.96 7.77
N LEU A 102 -0.42 2.15 7.46
CA LEU A 102 -0.87 3.09 6.44
C LEU A 102 -0.43 4.51 6.78
N ASN A 103 -0.66 4.95 8.03
CA ASN A 103 -0.25 6.28 8.49
C ASN A 103 1.27 6.45 8.45
N ALA A 104 2.05 5.45 8.89
CA ALA A 104 3.51 5.49 8.81
C ALA A 104 4.02 5.66 7.36
N VAL A 105 3.41 4.96 6.40
CA VAL A 105 3.72 5.10 4.96
C VAL A 105 3.41 6.53 4.47
N ILE A 106 2.27 7.10 4.87
CA ILE A 106 1.86 8.47 4.50
C ILE A 106 2.82 9.52 5.08
N GLU A 107 3.21 9.39 6.35
CA GLU A 107 4.11 10.33 7.03
C GLU A 107 5.46 10.44 6.33
N HIS A 108 5.95 9.34 5.73
CA HIS A 108 7.18 9.39 4.94
C HIS A 108 7.06 10.28 3.69
N GLY A 109 5.88 10.58 3.16
CA GLY A 109 5.72 11.55 2.06
C GLY A 109 5.30 12.96 2.47
N ALA A 110 4.79 13.16 3.69
CA ALA A 110 4.22 14.44 4.15
C ALA A 110 5.25 15.56 4.39
N HIS A 111 6.55 15.24 4.37
CA HIS A 111 7.66 16.19 4.54
C HIS A 111 8.55 16.33 3.30
N ALA A 112 8.00 16.01 2.12
CA ALA A 112 8.69 16.07 0.83
C ALA A 112 8.56 17.43 0.14
#